data_AF-A0A3S3UMY5-F1
#
_entry.id   AF-A0A3S3UMY5-F1
#
_cell.length_a   1.000
_cell.length_b   1.000
_cell.length_c   1.000
_cell.angle_alpha   90.00
_cell.angle_beta   90.00
_cell.angle_gamma   90.00
#
_symmetry.space_group_name_H-M   'P 1'
#
loop_
_entity.id
_entity.type
_entity.pdbx_description
1 polymer ?
#
loop_
_entity_poly.entity_id
_entity_poly.type
_entity_poly.pdbx_seq_one_letter_code
_entity_poly.pdbx_strand_id
1 'polypeptide(L)'
;MSDKDKHPQAGQGPTGPKESEMSAATQKSPVSPEMRARMDELKPGSAEQAVPEALKKIAEQADRVTAKVEGTASNPQQTVSSVLGEIAWLMTMTPSHRYFFLADMEWLIMTPVVLAQYRLFRDDGGKPAGLVLWAKIDDETEERLKAGATRLRPQDWNSGENYWVIDILDPMGKAPQMLQEMKDTVFKGKTFKYHQTGADGKRSVVSVKSKVNVEG
;
A
#
# COMPACT_ATOMS: atom_id res chain seq x y z
N MET A 1 -62.65 18.24 -47.02
CA MET A 1 -61.19 18.22 -47.25
C MET A 1 -60.55 18.47 -45.89
N SER A 2 -60.37 17.43 -45.07
CA SER A 2 -59.16 16.56 -45.01
C SER A 2 -57.97 17.35 -44.48
N ASP A 3 -57.19 16.95 -43.47
CA ASP A 3 -57.14 15.80 -42.56
C ASP A 3 -56.21 16.22 -41.40
N LYS A 4 -56.60 15.84 -40.19
CA LYS A 4 -55.81 15.28 -39.07
C LYS A 4 -54.29 15.51 -38.90
N ASP A 5 -53.96 15.81 -37.64
CA ASP A 5 -52.87 15.23 -36.83
C ASP A 5 -51.43 15.29 -37.37
N LYS A 6 -50.64 16.23 -36.83
CA LYS A 6 -49.17 16.15 -36.84
C LYS A 6 -48.60 16.25 -35.43
N HIS A 7 -48.41 15.09 -34.82
CA HIS A 7 -47.48 14.87 -33.72
C HIS A 7 -46.03 15.16 -34.18
N PRO A 8 -45.17 15.77 -33.37
CA PRO A 8 -43.73 15.77 -33.63
C PRO A 8 -43.12 14.41 -33.25
N GLN A 9 -42.48 13.77 -34.23
CA GLN A 9 -41.73 12.52 -34.09
C GLN A 9 -40.55 12.68 -33.11
N ALA A 10 -40.46 11.76 -32.15
CA ALA A 10 -39.28 11.52 -31.34
C ALA A 10 -38.11 11.07 -32.24
N GLY A 11 -36.97 11.76 -32.14
CA GLY A 11 -35.73 11.37 -32.81
C GLY A 11 -35.24 10.02 -32.28
N GLN A 12 -35.25 9.02 -33.15
CA GLN A 12 -34.60 7.73 -32.93
C GLN A 12 -33.10 7.92 -33.12
N GLY A 13 -32.30 7.63 -32.09
CA GLY A 13 -30.85 7.51 -32.21
C GLY A 13 -30.45 6.35 -33.14
N PRO A 14 -29.20 6.32 -33.63
CA PRO A 14 -28.78 5.32 -34.61
C PRO A 14 -28.88 3.91 -34.01
N THR A 15 -29.68 3.08 -34.66
CA THR A 15 -29.82 1.66 -34.35
C THR A 15 -28.55 0.94 -34.78
N GLY A 16 -27.90 0.25 -33.83
CA GLY A 16 -26.81 -0.67 -34.14
C GLY A 16 -27.29 -1.81 -35.05
N PRO A 17 -26.37 -2.49 -35.75
CA PRO A 17 -26.73 -3.53 -36.70
C PRO A 17 -27.50 -4.67 -36.00
N LYS A 18 -28.51 -5.19 -36.69
CA LYS A 18 -29.39 -6.28 -36.22
C LYS A 18 -28.60 -7.60 -36.14
N GLU A 19 -28.82 -8.36 -35.07
CA GLU A 19 -28.17 -9.65 -34.75
C GLU A 19 -28.26 -10.75 -35.84
N SER A 20 -29.02 -10.55 -36.91
CA SER A 20 -29.17 -11.53 -38.00
C SER A 20 -28.09 -11.46 -39.09
N GLU A 21 -27.22 -10.45 -39.10
CA GLU A 21 -26.17 -10.29 -40.14
C GLU A 21 -24.79 -10.81 -39.71
N MET A 22 -24.63 -11.36 -38.49
CA MET A 22 -23.34 -11.85 -37.98
C MET A 22 -23.15 -13.38 -38.11
N SER A 23 -24.06 -14.08 -38.79
CA SER A 23 -24.11 -15.55 -38.86
C SER A 23 -23.61 -16.14 -40.20
N ALA A 24 -22.68 -15.47 -40.87
CA ALA A 24 -22.11 -15.98 -42.13
C ALA A 24 -20.61 -15.69 -42.28
N ALA A 25 -19.79 -16.20 -41.36
CA ALA A 25 -18.34 -16.33 -41.55
C ALA A 25 -17.79 -17.52 -40.77
N THR A 26 -18.06 -18.72 -41.27
CA THR A 26 -17.43 -19.96 -40.83
C THR A 26 -16.09 -20.16 -41.57
N GLN A 27 -15.08 -20.71 -40.86
CA GLN A 27 -13.76 -21.24 -41.29
C GLN A 27 -12.60 -20.22 -41.44
N LYS A 28 -11.38 -20.40 -40.88
CA LYS A 28 -10.64 -21.53 -40.26
C LYS A 28 -9.56 -20.96 -39.31
N SER A 29 -9.31 -21.58 -38.15
CA SER A 29 -8.12 -21.30 -37.32
C SER A 29 -6.83 -21.79 -37.99
N PRO A 30 -5.72 -21.03 -38.01
CA PRO A 30 -4.45 -21.50 -38.56
C PRO A 30 -3.60 -22.09 -37.42
N VAL A 31 -3.88 -23.34 -37.02
CA VAL A 31 -2.86 -24.06 -36.25
C VAL A 31 -1.88 -24.64 -37.26
N SER A 32 -0.67 -24.07 -37.30
CA SER A 32 0.39 -24.53 -38.19
C SER A 32 0.76 -26.00 -37.88
N PRO A 33 1.28 -26.76 -38.86
CA PRO A 33 1.74 -28.13 -38.65
C PRO A 33 2.79 -28.24 -37.53
N GLU A 34 3.66 -27.23 -37.39
CA GLU A 34 4.66 -27.16 -36.32
C GLU A 34 4.06 -27.00 -34.92
N MET A 35 2.99 -26.20 -34.78
CA MET A 35 2.27 -26.04 -33.51
C MET A 35 1.52 -27.31 -33.12
N ARG A 36 0.99 -28.06 -34.11
CA ARG A 36 0.39 -29.39 -33.88
C ARG A 36 1.42 -30.41 -33.41
N ALA A 37 2.59 -30.47 -34.04
CA ALA A 37 3.67 -31.36 -33.63
C ALA A 37 4.16 -31.06 -32.19
N ARG A 38 4.28 -29.77 -31.84
CA ARG A 38 4.63 -29.34 -30.48
C ARG A 38 3.60 -29.73 -29.42
N MET A 39 2.32 -29.75 -29.79
CA MET A 39 1.23 -30.16 -28.89
C MET A 39 1.14 -31.69 -28.73
N ASP A 40 1.48 -32.45 -29.78
CA ASP A 40 1.55 -33.92 -29.70
C ASP A 40 2.79 -34.41 -28.92
N GLU A 41 3.87 -33.63 -28.85
CA GLU A 41 5.07 -33.93 -28.05
C GLU A 41 4.94 -33.63 -26.55
N LEU A 42 3.87 -32.94 -26.12
CA LEU A 42 3.56 -32.73 -24.70
C LEU A 42 3.05 -34.02 -24.07
N LYS A 43 3.96 -34.86 -23.57
CA LYS A 43 3.62 -36.06 -22.79
C LYS A 43 2.81 -35.66 -21.54
N PRO A 44 1.58 -36.17 -21.36
CA PRO A 44 0.82 -35.94 -20.13
C PRO A 44 1.56 -36.63 -18.97
N GLY A 45 1.97 -35.83 -17.97
CA GLY A 45 2.63 -36.32 -16.75
C GLY A 45 3.88 -35.55 -16.31
N SER A 46 4.60 -34.85 -17.20
CA SER A 46 5.82 -34.11 -16.81
C SER A 46 5.52 -32.81 -16.06
N ALA A 47 4.39 -32.15 -16.35
CA ALA A 47 3.98 -30.94 -15.64
C ALA A 47 3.36 -31.27 -14.26
N GLU A 48 2.79 -32.46 -14.11
CA GLU A 48 2.08 -32.89 -12.89
C GLU A 48 3.04 -33.37 -11.80
N GLN A 49 4.24 -33.84 -12.16
CA GLN A 49 5.30 -34.22 -11.23
C GLN A 49 6.21 -33.04 -10.82
N ALA A 50 6.30 -32.00 -11.65
CA ALA A 50 7.16 -30.84 -11.39
C ALA A 50 6.62 -29.92 -10.27
N VAL A 51 5.29 -29.83 -10.13
CA VAL A 51 4.65 -28.97 -9.10
C VAL A 51 4.85 -29.53 -7.69
N PRO A 52 4.66 -30.84 -7.40
CA PRO A 52 4.93 -31.40 -6.09
C PRO A 52 6.40 -31.32 -5.67
N GLU A 53 7.35 -31.50 -6.59
CA GLU A 53 8.78 -31.44 -6.28
C GLU A 53 9.25 -30.01 -5.99
N ALA A 54 8.72 -29.02 -6.71
CA ALA A 54 8.98 -27.60 -6.44
C ALA A 54 8.39 -27.17 -5.08
N LEU A 55 7.17 -27.60 -4.75
CA LEU A 55 6.54 -27.34 -3.45
C LEU A 55 7.30 -28.02 -2.31
N LYS A 56 7.80 -29.24 -2.52
CA LYS A 56 8.62 -29.96 -1.54
C LYS A 56 9.97 -29.28 -1.30
N LYS A 57 10.63 -28.77 -2.35
CA LYS A 57 11.88 -27.99 -2.21
C LYS A 57 11.65 -26.66 -1.50
N ILE A 58 10.52 -25.98 -1.73
CA ILE A 58 10.14 -24.77 -1.00
C ILE A 58 9.90 -25.10 0.48
N ALA A 59 9.23 -26.21 0.79
CA ALA A 59 9.01 -26.66 2.16
C ALA A 59 10.32 -27.06 2.88
N GLU A 60 11.22 -27.79 2.21
CA GLU A 60 12.53 -28.16 2.76
C GLU A 60 13.47 -26.94 2.92
N GLN A 61 13.36 -25.94 2.04
CA GLN A 61 14.06 -24.66 2.20
C GLN A 61 13.47 -23.83 3.34
N ALA A 62 12.16 -23.84 3.53
CA ALA A 62 11.50 -23.21 4.67
C ALA A 62 11.92 -23.86 6.00
N ASP A 63 12.00 -25.19 6.06
CA ASP A 63 12.48 -25.94 7.24
C ASP A 63 13.97 -25.68 7.56
N ARG A 64 14.80 -25.42 6.55
CA ARG A 64 16.21 -25.05 6.77
C ARG A 64 16.38 -23.61 7.22
N VAL A 65 15.45 -22.73 6.85
CA VAL A 65 15.40 -21.35 7.36
C VAL A 65 14.89 -21.33 8.80
N THR A 66 13.93 -22.17 9.18
CA THR A 66 13.44 -22.28 10.57
C THR A 66 14.47 -22.94 11.50
N ALA A 67 15.17 -23.99 11.07
CA ALA A 67 16.21 -24.65 11.89
C ALA A 67 17.43 -23.76 12.17
N LYS A 68 17.75 -22.78 11.30
CA LYS A 68 18.83 -21.81 11.54
C LYS A 68 18.47 -20.73 12.56
N VAL A 69 17.21 -20.64 12.97
CA VAL A 69 16.67 -19.63 13.90
C VAL A 69 16.51 -20.18 15.33
N GLU A 70 16.66 -21.49 15.56
CA GLU A 70 16.48 -22.13 16.87
C GLU A 70 17.60 -21.87 17.91
N GLY A 71 18.43 -20.86 17.68
CA GLY A 71 19.64 -20.62 18.46
C GLY A 71 19.75 -19.26 19.13
N THR A 72 18.65 -18.62 19.57
CA THR A 72 18.70 -17.51 20.57
C THR A 72 17.30 -17.21 21.10
N ALA A 73 17.02 -17.65 22.33
CA ALA A 73 15.81 -17.27 23.06
C ALA A 73 15.97 -15.86 23.66
N SER A 74 15.30 -14.86 23.06
CA SER A 74 14.65 -13.73 23.75
C SER A 74 13.96 -12.81 22.74
N ASN A 75 12.63 -12.71 22.84
CA ASN A 75 11.66 -11.90 22.07
C ASN A 75 11.10 -12.58 20.79
N PRO A 76 9.79 -12.92 20.69
CA PRO A 76 9.21 -13.42 19.44
C PRO A 76 9.39 -12.33 18.37
N GLN A 77 10.28 -12.60 17.42
CA GLN A 77 10.68 -11.64 16.40
C GLN A 77 9.44 -11.21 15.61
N GLN A 78 9.02 -9.95 15.80
CA GLN A 78 7.81 -9.42 15.19
C GLN A 78 7.88 -9.62 13.68
N THR A 79 6.97 -10.43 13.14
CA THR A 79 6.88 -10.64 11.69
C THR A 79 6.23 -9.42 11.05
N VAL A 80 6.50 -9.19 9.76
CA VAL A 80 5.80 -8.15 8.98
C VAL A 80 4.29 -8.34 9.08
N SER A 81 3.81 -9.59 9.04
CA SER A 81 2.39 -9.91 9.22
C SER A 81 1.83 -9.49 10.58
N SER A 82 2.59 -9.67 11.66
CA SER A 82 2.20 -9.23 13.01
C SER A 82 2.08 -7.71 13.06
N VAL A 83 3.07 -6.99 12.53
CA VAL A 83 3.07 -5.51 12.50
C VAL A 83 1.90 -4.99 11.65
N LEU A 84 1.66 -5.57 10.48
CA LEU A 84 0.54 -5.19 9.62
C LEU A 84 -0.80 -5.45 10.30
N GLY A 85 -0.96 -6.57 11.01
CA GLY A 85 -2.18 -6.86 11.78
C GLY A 85 -2.43 -5.84 12.88
N GLU A 86 -1.39 -5.44 13.61
CA GLU A 86 -1.48 -4.40 14.65
C GLU A 86 -1.83 -3.03 14.08
N ILE A 87 -1.23 -2.65 12.95
CA ILE A 87 -1.53 -1.39 12.27
C ILE A 87 -2.97 -1.41 11.73
N ALA A 88 -3.40 -2.51 11.09
CA ALA A 88 -4.76 -2.66 10.61
C ALA A 88 -5.78 -2.53 11.74
N TRP A 89 -5.52 -3.18 12.88
CA TRP A 89 -6.36 -3.04 14.07
C TRP A 89 -6.42 -1.59 14.55
N LEU A 90 -5.28 -0.89 14.62
CA LEU A 90 -5.22 0.53 14.97
C LEU A 90 -6.05 1.40 14.01
N MET A 91 -5.95 1.15 12.70
CA MET A 91 -6.74 1.84 11.67
C MET A 91 -8.25 1.70 11.90
N THR A 92 -8.74 0.53 12.35
CA THR A 92 -10.18 0.36 12.64
C THR A 92 -10.68 1.27 13.77
N MET A 93 -9.80 1.67 14.68
CA MET A 93 -10.11 2.54 15.82
C MET A 93 -9.87 4.03 15.51
N THR A 94 -9.21 4.36 14.41
CA THR A 94 -8.94 5.75 14.00
C THR A 94 -9.97 6.20 12.95
N PRO A 95 -10.89 7.14 13.27
CA PRO A 95 -11.99 7.51 12.36
C PRO A 95 -11.56 7.97 10.96
N SER A 96 -10.40 8.61 10.83
CA SER A 96 -9.84 9.06 9.55
C SER A 96 -9.27 7.92 8.70
N HIS A 97 -9.03 6.74 9.27
CA HIS A 97 -8.33 5.63 8.62
C HIS A 97 -9.18 4.36 8.49
N ARG A 98 -10.27 4.22 9.25
CA ARG A 98 -11.12 3.02 9.27
C ARG A 98 -11.80 2.65 7.95
N TYR A 99 -11.80 3.55 6.97
CA TYR A 99 -12.44 3.37 5.66
C TYR A 99 -11.45 3.23 4.50
N PHE A 100 -10.15 3.09 4.80
CA PHE A 100 -9.16 2.77 3.77
C PHE A 100 -9.38 1.35 3.23
N PHE A 101 -9.12 1.15 1.94
CA PHE A 101 -9.19 -0.18 1.35
C PHE A 101 -7.95 -0.99 1.73
N LEU A 102 -8.07 -2.32 1.75
CA LEU A 102 -6.91 -3.18 2.00
C LEU A 102 -5.79 -2.95 0.98
N ALA A 103 -6.15 -2.69 -0.29
CA ALA A 103 -5.19 -2.32 -1.33
C ALA A 103 -4.43 -1.02 -1.02
N ASP A 104 -5.01 -0.11 -0.23
CA ASP A 104 -4.30 1.11 0.16
C ASP A 104 -3.16 0.86 1.16
N MET A 105 -3.21 -0.26 1.88
CA MET A 105 -2.16 -0.61 2.84
C MET A 105 -0.82 -0.88 2.16
N GLU A 106 -0.80 -1.32 0.90
CA GLU A 106 0.46 -1.57 0.19
C GLU A 106 1.28 -0.28 0.03
N TRP A 107 0.65 0.79 -0.44
CA TRP A 107 1.33 2.07 -0.67
C TRP A 107 1.49 2.90 0.61
N LEU A 108 0.53 2.83 1.55
CA LEU A 108 0.55 3.63 2.78
C LEU A 108 1.37 2.99 3.90
N ILE A 109 1.24 1.67 4.09
CA ILE A 109 1.77 0.96 5.28
C ILE A 109 2.93 0.03 4.91
N MET A 110 2.83 -0.73 3.84
CA MET A 110 3.82 -1.77 3.56
C MET A 110 5.19 -1.14 3.25
N THR A 111 5.22 -0.08 2.46
CA THR A 111 6.47 0.64 2.14
C THR A 111 7.22 1.15 3.39
N PRO A 112 6.62 1.94 4.30
CA PRO A 112 7.33 2.36 5.51
C PRO A 112 7.68 1.19 6.43
N VAL A 113 6.86 0.14 6.51
CA VAL A 113 7.16 -1.02 7.37
C VAL A 113 8.42 -1.74 6.89
N VAL A 114 8.55 -2.03 5.59
CA VAL A 114 9.75 -2.70 5.06
C VAL A 114 11.01 -1.82 5.13
N LEU A 115 10.84 -0.50 5.11
CA LEU A 115 11.93 0.46 5.30
C LEU A 115 12.24 0.73 6.79
N ALA A 116 11.53 0.09 7.72
CA ALA A 116 11.61 0.38 9.16
C ALA A 116 11.39 1.87 9.50
N GLN A 117 10.59 2.57 8.70
CA GLN A 117 10.25 3.99 8.86
C GLN A 117 8.89 4.18 9.54
N TYR A 118 8.70 3.47 10.66
CA TYR A 118 7.51 3.56 11.49
C TYR A 118 7.87 3.43 12.97
N ARG A 119 7.03 3.99 13.83
CA ARG A 119 7.06 3.74 15.27
C ARG A 119 5.67 3.41 15.75
N LEU A 120 5.53 2.23 16.32
CA LEU A 120 4.30 1.79 16.97
C LEU A 120 4.41 2.04 18.48
N PHE A 121 3.50 2.86 18.99
CA PHE A 121 3.40 3.18 20.41
C PHE A 121 2.49 2.16 21.08
N ARG A 122 2.82 1.79 22.31
CA ARG A 122 2.05 0.84 23.12
C ARG A 122 1.49 1.53 24.37
N ASP A 123 0.34 1.09 24.83
CA ASP A 123 -0.18 1.45 26.14
C ASP A 123 0.50 0.65 27.27
N ASP A 124 0.13 0.94 28.52
CA ASP A 124 0.68 0.25 29.71
C ASP A 124 0.39 -1.26 29.71
N GLY A 125 -0.61 -1.71 28.94
CA GLY A 125 -0.95 -3.11 28.74
C GLY A 125 -0.25 -3.76 27.54
N GLY A 126 0.64 -3.05 26.85
CA GLY A 126 1.38 -3.54 25.70
C GLY A 126 0.58 -3.58 24.39
N LYS A 127 -0.61 -2.98 24.33
CA LYS A 127 -1.44 -2.95 23.12
C LYS A 127 -1.09 -1.76 22.22
N PRO A 128 -1.23 -1.87 20.89
CA PRO A 128 -1.04 -0.73 19.98
C PRO A 128 -1.93 0.46 20.39
N ALA A 129 -1.31 1.61 20.65
CA ALA A 129 -1.99 2.82 21.12
C ALA A 129 -1.80 4.02 20.16
N GLY A 130 -0.84 3.92 19.24
CA GLY A 130 -0.59 4.93 18.23
C GLY A 130 0.47 4.47 17.24
N LEU A 131 0.52 5.12 16.09
CA LEU A 131 1.50 4.86 15.03
C LEU A 131 1.97 6.19 14.46
N VAL A 132 3.27 6.30 14.22
CA VAL A 132 3.86 7.39 13.42
C VAL A 132 4.59 6.78 12.24
N LEU A 133 4.28 7.25 11.03
CA LEU A 133 4.98 6.90 9.80
C LEU A 133 5.80 8.10 9.32
N TRP A 134 7.05 7.87 8.92
CA TRP A 134 7.87 8.93 8.37
C TRP A 134 8.56 8.52 7.07
N ALA A 135 9.02 9.53 6.34
CA ALA A 135 9.80 9.39 5.12
C ALA A 135 11.05 10.27 5.19
N LYS A 136 12.04 9.89 4.39
CA LYS A 136 13.29 10.61 4.21
C LYS A 136 13.42 10.96 2.72
N ILE A 137 12.99 12.16 2.36
CA ILE A 137 12.66 12.51 0.96
C ILE A 137 13.65 13.51 0.37
N ASP A 138 13.72 13.55 -0.96
CA ASP A 138 14.45 14.59 -1.69
C ASP A 138 13.70 15.93 -1.74
N ASP A 139 14.36 16.96 -2.29
CA ASP A 139 13.81 18.31 -2.38
C ASP A 139 12.59 18.39 -3.31
N GLU A 140 12.58 17.65 -4.42
CA GLU A 140 11.46 17.63 -5.38
C GLU A 140 10.18 17.08 -4.73
N THR A 141 10.32 15.98 -3.99
CA THR A 141 9.24 15.34 -3.23
C THR A 141 8.77 16.24 -2.09
N GLU A 142 9.71 16.90 -1.40
CA GLU A 142 9.37 17.86 -0.36
C GLU A 142 8.53 19.02 -0.90
N GLU A 143 8.88 19.60 -2.05
CA GLU A 143 8.09 20.68 -2.66
C GLU A 143 6.68 20.23 -3.03
N ARG A 144 6.52 18.99 -3.55
CA ARG A 144 5.19 18.42 -3.80
C ARG A 144 4.36 18.28 -2.52
N LEU A 145 4.96 17.83 -1.42
CA LEU A 145 4.28 17.76 -0.12
C LEU A 145 3.92 19.17 0.37
N LYS A 146 4.82 20.15 0.30
CA LYS A 146 4.53 21.55 0.67
C LYS A 146 3.37 22.13 -0.15
N ALA A 147 3.26 21.77 -1.42
CA ALA A 147 2.16 22.14 -2.30
C ALA A 147 0.82 21.43 -2.00
N GLY A 148 0.80 20.51 -1.03
CA GLY A 148 -0.42 19.88 -0.53
C GLY A 148 -0.62 18.43 -0.94
N ALA A 149 0.36 17.79 -1.61
CA ALA A 149 0.29 16.36 -1.86
C ALA A 149 0.15 15.58 -0.53
N THR A 150 -0.59 14.47 -0.58
CA THR A 150 -0.89 13.61 0.57
C THR A 150 -0.33 12.20 0.43
N ARG A 151 0.10 11.81 -0.77
CA ARG A 151 0.57 10.47 -1.09
C ARG A 151 1.99 10.51 -1.62
N LEU A 152 2.80 9.58 -1.13
CA LEU A 152 4.14 9.30 -1.67
C LEU A 152 4.09 8.09 -2.59
N ARG A 153 4.92 8.12 -3.64
CA ARG A 153 5.22 6.92 -4.42
C ARG A 153 6.18 6.04 -3.61
N PRO A 154 6.20 4.71 -3.79
CA PRO A 154 7.08 3.84 -3.02
C PRO A 154 8.56 4.28 -3.02
N GLN A 155 9.09 4.68 -4.18
CA GLN A 155 10.46 5.16 -4.33
C GLN A 155 10.75 6.50 -3.63
N ASP A 156 9.73 7.30 -3.34
CA ASP A 156 9.90 8.62 -2.72
C ASP A 156 10.16 8.49 -1.20
N TRP A 157 9.78 7.38 -0.56
CA TRP A 157 9.83 7.23 0.91
C TRP A 157 11.22 7.33 1.53
N ASN A 158 12.28 7.04 0.75
CA ASN A 158 13.68 7.10 1.18
C ASN A 158 14.58 7.68 0.08
N SER A 159 14.12 8.75 -0.59
CA SER A 159 14.80 9.35 -1.73
C SER A 159 15.81 10.47 -1.39
N GLY A 160 15.91 10.92 -0.14
CA GLY A 160 16.79 12.05 0.20
C GLY A 160 17.12 12.20 1.69
N GLU A 161 17.22 13.44 2.16
CA GLU A 161 17.64 13.80 3.53
C GLU A 161 16.60 14.59 4.33
N ASN A 162 15.49 14.99 3.72
CA ASN A 162 14.44 15.75 4.38
C ASN A 162 13.49 14.82 5.13
N TYR A 163 13.38 14.97 6.45
CA TYR A 163 12.48 14.14 7.26
C TYR A 163 11.06 14.70 7.24
N TRP A 164 10.09 13.84 6.93
CA TRP A 164 8.67 14.16 6.96
C TRP A 164 7.90 13.10 7.74
N VAL A 165 7.08 13.52 8.70
CA VAL A 165 6.02 12.65 9.24
C VAL A 165 4.87 12.67 8.25
N ILE A 166 4.58 11.50 7.68
CA ILE A 166 3.60 11.32 6.60
C ILE A 166 2.22 11.03 7.16
N ASP A 167 2.15 10.23 8.21
CA ASP A 167 0.88 9.86 8.83
C ASP A 167 1.04 9.58 10.33
N ILE A 168 -0.04 9.83 11.06
CA ILE A 168 -0.16 9.55 12.49
C ILE A 168 -1.53 8.92 12.72
N LEU A 169 -1.55 7.71 13.25
CA LEU A 169 -2.78 7.09 13.74
C LEU A 169 -2.82 7.27 15.24
N ASP A 170 -3.84 7.98 15.70
CA ASP A 170 -3.98 8.37 17.09
C ASP A 170 -5.44 8.27 17.54
N PRO A 171 -5.90 7.06 17.92
CA PRO A 171 -7.26 6.87 18.40
C PRO A 171 -7.57 7.64 19.69
N MET A 172 -6.55 8.01 20.48
CA MET A 172 -6.70 8.54 21.85
C MET A 172 -6.34 10.02 21.97
N GLY A 173 -5.99 10.71 20.89
CA GLY A 173 -5.61 12.13 20.92
C GLY A 173 -4.22 12.42 21.52
N LYS A 174 -3.30 11.44 21.50
CA LYS A 174 -1.91 11.52 22.00
C LYS A 174 -0.86 11.92 20.95
N ALA A 175 -1.24 12.40 19.78
CA ALA A 175 -0.33 12.80 18.70
C ALA A 175 0.75 13.81 19.14
N PRO A 176 0.45 14.83 19.96
CA PRO A 176 1.49 15.74 20.47
C PRO A 176 2.59 15.03 21.28
N GLN A 177 2.21 14.07 22.13
CA GLN A 177 3.15 13.30 22.95
C GLN A 177 3.99 12.37 22.08
N MET A 178 3.37 11.70 21.10
CA MET A 178 4.08 10.84 20.15
C MET A 178 5.11 11.65 19.33
N LEU A 179 4.72 12.83 18.83
CA LEU A 179 5.63 13.71 18.10
C LEU A 179 6.78 14.23 18.97
N GLN A 180 6.53 14.50 20.25
CA GLN A 180 7.58 14.89 21.19
C GLN A 180 8.58 13.75 21.41
N GLU A 181 8.13 12.51 21.62
CA GLU A 181 9.03 11.35 21.71
C GLU A 181 9.82 11.15 20.41
N MET A 182 9.16 11.26 19.25
CA MET A 182 9.83 11.15 17.95
C MET A 182 10.91 12.21 17.77
N LYS A 183 10.67 13.45 18.23
CA LYS A 183 11.64 14.55 18.22
C LYS A 183 12.88 14.25 19.05
N ASP A 184 12.71 13.58 20.19
CA ASP A 184 13.79 13.28 21.14
C ASP A 184 14.52 11.96 20.80
N THR A 185 13.93 11.12 19.94
CA THR A 185 14.47 9.83 19.52
C THR A 185 14.85 9.82 18.04
N VAL A 186 13.90 9.49 17.15
CA VAL A 186 14.12 9.29 15.70
C VAL A 186 14.67 10.55 15.03
N PHE A 187 14.18 11.73 15.42
CA PHE A 187 14.58 13.01 14.85
C PHE A 187 15.55 13.80 15.73
N LYS A 188 16.23 13.16 16.69
CA LYS A 188 17.18 13.84 17.58
C LYS A 188 18.25 14.59 16.77
N GLY A 189 18.34 15.90 16.98
CA GLY A 189 19.28 16.77 16.27
C GLY A 189 18.95 17.02 14.79
N LYS A 190 17.78 16.59 14.31
CA LYS A 190 17.31 16.76 12.93
C LYS A 190 16.15 17.75 12.88
N THR A 191 15.88 18.28 11.69
CA THR A 191 14.64 18.99 11.39
C THR A 191 13.69 18.02 10.71
N PHE A 192 12.43 18.01 11.11
CA PHE A 192 11.39 17.28 10.42
C PHE A 192 10.17 18.16 10.18
N LYS A 193 9.37 17.80 9.18
CA LYS A 193 8.17 18.53 8.79
C LYS A 193 6.95 17.61 8.79
N TYR A 194 5.76 18.20 8.87
CA TYR A 194 4.50 17.48 8.72
C TYR A 194 3.37 18.45 8.37
N HIS A 195 2.29 17.91 7.83
CA HIS A 195 1.07 18.70 7.63
C HIS A 195 0.23 18.74 8.90
N GLN A 196 -0.29 19.92 9.22
CA GLN A 196 -1.26 20.13 10.28
C GLN A 196 -2.53 20.74 9.68
N THR A 197 -3.69 20.26 10.12
CA THR A 197 -4.97 20.88 9.78
C THR A 197 -5.41 21.73 10.98
N GLY A 198 -5.57 23.04 10.75
CA GLY A 198 -6.07 23.97 11.75
C GLY A 198 -7.55 23.76 12.06
N ALA A 199 -8.05 24.42 13.11
CA ALA A 199 -9.47 24.38 13.48
C ALA A 199 -10.40 24.95 12.38
N ASP A 200 -9.84 25.76 11.47
CA ASP A 200 -10.51 26.30 10.28
C ASP A 200 -10.54 25.32 9.09
N GLY A 201 -10.01 24.11 9.26
CA GLY A 201 -9.89 23.10 8.21
C GLY A 201 -8.76 23.37 7.22
N LYS A 202 -7.98 24.45 7.37
CA LYS A 202 -6.87 24.74 6.46
C LYS A 202 -5.65 23.92 6.84
N ARG A 203 -5.01 23.36 5.82
CA ARG A 203 -3.77 22.61 5.95
C ARG A 203 -2.57 23.57 5.89
N SER A 204 -1.64 23.43 6.80
CA SER A 204 -0.35 24.12 6.81
C SER A 204 0.79 23.13 7.01
N VAL A 205 2.02 23.54 6.68
CA VAL A 205 3.23 22.76 6.94
C VAL A 205 3.85 23.28 8.23
N VAL A 206 4.10 22.38 9.18
CA VAL A 206 4.85 22.67 10.39
C VAL A 206 6.28 22.17 10.20
N SER A 207 7.26 22.98 10.63
CA SER A 207 8.68 22.63 10.62
C SER A 207 9.20 22.64 12.05
N VAL A 208 9.69 21.49 12.52
CA VAL A 208 10.15 21.29 13.89
C VAL A 208 11.65 21.02 13.89
N LYS A 209 12.41 21.87 14.59
CA LYS A 209 13.84 21.64 14.84
C LYS A 209 14.02 20.90 16.17
N SER A 210 14.64 19.71 16.12
CA SER A 210 15.11 19.02 17.32
C SER A 210 16.43 19.63 17.79
N LYS A 211 16.58 19.83 19.11
CA LYS A 211 17.83 20.31 19.71
C LYS A 211 18.66 19.11 20.15
N VAL A 212 19.97 19.14 19.89
CA VAL A 212 20.90 18.22 20.56
C VAL A 212 21.21 18.84 21.91
N ASN A 213 20.73 18.24 23.01
CA ASN A 213 21.27 18.57 24.32
C ASN A 213 22.67 17.96 24.39
N VAL A 214 23.69 18.80 24.31
CA VAL A 214 25.06 18.43 24.67
C VAL A 214 25.08 18.46 26.19
N GLU A 215 24.97 17.30 26.83
CA GLU A 215 25.31 17.17 28.24
C GLU A 215 26.82 17.44 28.36
N GLY A 216 27.17 18.48 29.11
CA GLY A 216 28.53 18.85 29.45
C GLY A 216 28.97 18.24 30.78
#